data_AF-A0A1A8WN37-F1
#
_entry.id   AF-A0A1A8WN37-F1
#
_cell.length_a   1.000
_cell.length_b   1.000
_cell.length_c   1.000
_cell.angle_alpha   90.00
_cell.angle_beta   90.00
_cell.angle_gamma   90.00
#
_symmetry.space_group_name_H-M   'P 1'
#
loop_
_entity.id
_entity.type
_entity.pdbx_description
1 polymer ?
#
loop_
_entity_poly.entity_id
_entity_poly.type
_entity_poly.pdbx_seq_one_letter_code
_entity_poly.pdbx_strand_id
1 'polypeptide(L)'
;MTEYDNMCTLHDIMDAQYIYDTTGDETYLRKIITPLEKLLINFPRIVIKDSAVNAICYGAKLTIQGVLRFDNNIDVYSEIVLMTTKGEAVALAIAQMTSTVIATVDHGIVALTKRVIMDRDTYDVKWGFGNRSMEKKKLILAGLLDKYGKPNEKTPISWIKSEGYAPKIVGNTTSYVLTTDDNSKNLESNMDGDNNNSENDDSEVVKKKRKVN
;
A
#
# COMPACT_ATOMS: atom_id res chain seq x y z
N MET A 1 -32.06 -8.74 14.35
CA MET A 1 -32.17 -8.91 15.82
C MET A 1 -33.62 -8.83 16.19
N THR A 2 -34.10 -9.87 16.84
CA THR A 2 -35.45 -10.05 17.37
C THR A 2 -35.38 -10.28 18.88
N GLU A 3 -36.54 -10.38 19.54
CA GLU A 3 -36.61 -10.67 20.98
C GLU A 3 -35.97 -12.01 21.38
N TYR A 4 -35.90 -12.95 20.44
CA TYR A 4 -35.29 -14.26 20.63
C TYR A 4 -33.75 -14.23 20.50
N ASP A 5 -33.16 -13.13 20.01
CA ASP A 5 -31.75 -13.04 19.64
C ASP A 5 -30.83 -12.53 20.78
N ASN A 6 -30.93 -13.12 21.98
CA ASN A 6 -30.14 -12.76 23.18
C ASN A 6 -30.54 -11.39 23.77
N MET A 7 -31.83 -11.21 24.07
CA MET A 7 -32.34 -10.05 24.81
C MET A 7 -31.88 -10.12 26.27
N CYS A 8 -31.26 -9.05 26.76
CA CYS A 8 -30.81 -8.93 28.14
C CYS A 8 -31.46 -7.71 28.80
N THR A 9 -31.61 -7.78 30.13
CA THR A 9 -32.14 -6.69 30.94
C THR A 9 -31.01 -5.83 31.51
N LEU A 10 -31.35 -4.63 32.01
CA LEU A 10 -30.35 -3.75 32.64
C LEU A 10 -29.77 -4.37 33.93
N HIS A 11 -30.53 -5.23 34.61
CA HIS A 11 -30.06 -5.98 35.77
C HIS A 11 -28.96 -6.98 35.39
N ASP A 12 -29.13 -7.69 34.28
CA ASP A 12 -28.12 -8.65 33.80
C ASP A 12 -26.77 -7.96 33.51
N ILE A 13 -26.81 -6.73 32.97
CA ILE A 13 -25.61 -5.92 32.71
C ILE A 13 -24.93 -5.53 34.02
N MET A 14 -25.71 -5.10 35.02
CA MET A 14 -25.18 -4.73 36.34
C MET A 14 -24.51 -5.93 37.04
N ASP A 15 -25.17 -7.09 37.01
CA ASP A 15 -24.67 -8.31 37.63
C ASP A 15 -23.41 -8.83 36.93
N ALA A 16 -23.38 -8.79 35.59
CA ALA A 16 -22.22 -9.20 34.82
C ALA A 16 -20.99 -8.32 35.09
N GLN A 17 -21.19 -7.00 35.21
CA GLN A 17 -20.11 -6.09 35.56
C GLN A 17 -19.59 -6.36 36.98
N TYR A 18 -20.49 -6.55 37.95
CA TYR A 18 -20.12 -6.84 39.34
C TYR A 18 -19.32 -8.15 39.48
N ILE A 19 -19.73 -9.20 38.78
CA ILE A 19 -19.04 -10.50 38.80
C ILE A 19 -17.64 -10.37 38.19
N TYR A 20 -17.51 -9.66 37.08
CA TYR A 20 -16.22 -9.38 36.46
C TYR A 20 -15.29 -8.63 37.42
N ASP A 21 -15.77 -7.59 38.09
CA ASP A 21 -14.96 -6.78 39.02
C ASP A 21 -14.56 -7.54 40.30
N THR A 22 -15.42 -8.46 40.77
CA THR A 22 -15.19 -9.20 42.04
C THR A 22 -14.32 -10.44 41.84
N THR A 23 -14.56 -11.19 40.76
CA THR A 23 -13.97 -12.52 40.54
C THR A 23 -13.00 -12.58 39.35
N GLY A 24 -13.04 -11.58 38.47
CA GLY A 24 -12.30 -11.59 37.20
C GLY A 24 -12.91 -12.50 36.12
N ASP A 25 -14.07 -13.11 36.36
CA ASP A 25 -14.71 -13.99 35.38
C ASP A 25 -15.45 -13.17 34.29
N GLU A 26 -14.97 -13.32 33.05
CA GLU A 26 -15.51 -12.65 31.85
C GLU A 26 -16.68 -13.40 31.19
N THR A 27 -16.96 -14.64 31.59
CA THR A 27 -17.91 -15.51 30.88
C THR A 27 -19.30 -14.91 30.78
N TYR A 28 -19.79 -14.29 31.86
CA TYR A 28 -21.10 -13.66 31.88
C TYR A 28 -21.14 -12.42 30.98
N LEU A 29 -20.10 -11.58 31.04
CA LEU A 29 -20.00 -10.36 30.24
C LEU A 29 -19.92 -10.67 28.74
N ARG A 30 -19.12 -11.67 28.35
CA ARG A 30 -18.99 -12.15 26.96
C ARG A 30 -20.27 -12.78 26.42
N LYS A 31 -21.17 -13.27 27.28
CA LYS A 31 -22.47 -13.80 26.87
C LYS A 31 -23.47 -12.69 26.55
N ILE A 32 -23.45 -11.59 27.31
CA ILE A 32 -24.35 -10.45 27.12
C ILE A 32 -23.91 -9.60 25.92
N ILE A 33 -22.62 -9.32 25.82
CA ILE A 33 -22.07 -8.47 24.75
C ILE A 33 -21.90 -9.29 23.48
N THR A 34 -22.78 -9.07 22.50
CA THR A 34 -22.67 -9.69 21.18
C THR A 34 -21.76 -8.90 20.24
N PRO A 35 -20.98 -9.56 19.38
CA PRO A 35 -20.13 -8.88 18.39
C PRO A 35 -20.96 -8.14 17.33
N LEU A 36 -20.42 -7.03 16.82
CA LEU A 36 -21.09 -6.13 15.89
C LEU A 36 -21.44 -6.80 14.55
N GLU A 37 -20.70 -7.83 14.17
CA GLU A 37 -20.90 -8.67 12.99
C GLU A 37 -22.31 -9.27 12.96
N LYS A 38 -22.94 -9.49 14.13
CA LYS A 38 -24.31 -10.03 14.22
C LYS A 38 -25.35 -9.12 13.57
N LEU A 39 -25.08 -7.81 13.49
CA LEU A 39 -25.95 -6.85 12.81
C LEU A 39 -25.83 -6.90 11.29
N LEU A 40 -24.75 -7.49 10.77
CA LEU A 40 -24.36 -7.44 9.37
C LEU A 40 -24.67 -8.72 8.59
N ILE A 41 -25.35 -9.69 9.21
CA ILE A 41 -25.62 -11.03 8.65
C ILE A 41 -26.43 -10.97 7.34
N ASN A 42 -27.33 -9.99 7.22
CA ASN A 42 -28.25 -9.88 6.08
C ASN A 42 -27.63 -9.26 4.82
N PHE A 43 -26.42 -8.69 4.92
CA PHE A 43 -25.77 -8.04 3.79
C PHE A 43 -24.95 -9.04 2.96
N PRO A 44 -24.87 -8.87 1.62
CA PRO A 44 -23.92 -9.61 0.81
C PRO A 44 -22.48 -9.33 1.25
N ARG A 45 -21.65 -10.37 1.21
CA ARG A 45 -20.29 -10.32 1.78
C ARG A 45 -19.24 -10.41 0.70
N ILE A 46 -18.18 -9.62 0.85
CA ILE A 46 -16.94 -9.76 0.07
C ILE A 46 -15.79 -9.97 1.04
N VAL A 47 -15.13 -11.13 0.91
CA VAL A 47 -13.91 -11.46 1.65
C VAL A 47 -12.72 -10.83 0.94
N ILE A 48 -11.98 -9.99 1.66
CA ILE A 48 -10.80 -9.30 1.15
C ILE A 48 -9.50 -9.97 1.58
N LYS A 49 -8.44 -9.76 0.81
CA LYS A 49 -7.07 -10.15 1.20
C LYS A 49 -6.61 -9.33 2.39
N ASP A 50 -5.91 -9.96 3.32
CA ASP A 50 -5.34 -9.32 4.52
C ASP A 50 -4.48 -8.09 4.17
N SER A 51 -3.78 -8.12 3.04
CA SER A 51 -2.97 -6.99 2.54
C SER A 51 -3.77 -5.74 2.17
N ALA A 52 -5.05 -5.89 1.85
CA ALA A 52 -5.93 -4.81 1.44
C ALA A 52 -6.73 -4.21 2.63
N VAL A 53 -6.78 -4.90 3.77
CA VAL A 53 -7.61 -4.52 4.93
C VAL A 53 -7.25 -3.11 5.42
N ASN A 54 -5.98 -2.87 5.75
CA ASN A 54 -5.61 -1.59 6.33
C ASN A 54 -5.83 -0.43 5.35
N ALA A 55 -5.58 -0.64 4.05
CA ALA A 55 -5.86 0.38 3.03
C ALA A 55 -7.34 0.80 3.03
N ILE A 56 -8.26 -0.14 3.21
CA ILE A 56 -9.69 0.12 3.31
C ILE A 56 -10.05 0.82 4.62
N CYS A 57 -9.36 0.52 5.73
CA CYS A 57 -9.52 1.26 6.99
C CYS A 57 -9.15 2.75 6.86
N TYR A 58 -8.22 3.09 5.95
CA TYR A 58 -7.92 4.48 5.58
C TYR A 58 -8.91 5.09 4.57
N GLY A 59 -9.92 4.32 4.12
CA GLY A 59 -10.93 4.78 3.17
C GLY A 59 -10.59 4.53 1.70
N ALA A 60 -9.62 3.66 1.40
CA ALA A 60 -9.35 3.27 0.03
C ALA A 60 -10.56 2.54 -0.61
N LYS A 61 -10.62 2.61 -1.93
CA LYS A 61 -11.61 1.87 -2.75
C LYS A 61 -11.16 0.41 -2.86
N LEU A 62 -12.10 -0.53 -2.88
CA LEU A 62 -11.77 -1.94 -3.10
C LEU A 62 -11.59 -2.19 -4.60
N THR A 63 -10.40 -2.64 -4.99
CA THR A 63 -10.12 -3.11 -6.35
C THR A 63 -10.20 -4.63 -6.43
N ILE A 64 -10.36 -5.16 -7.65
CA ILE A 64 -10.53 -6.60 -7.87
C ILE A 64 -9.37 -7.44 -7.32
N GLN A 65 -8.14 -6.92 -7.38
CA GLN A 65 -6.95 -7.60 -6.87
C GLN A 65 -6.99 -7.84 -5.36
N GLY A 66 -7.78 -7.04 -4.63
CA GLY A 66 -7.98 -7.14 -3.19
C GLY A 66 -9.08 -8.13 -2.79
N VAL A 67 -9.87 -8.64 -3.73
CA VAL A 67 -10.94 -9.61 -3.46
C VAL A 67 -10.35 -11.02 -3.37
N LEU A 68 -10.81 -11.79 -2.39
CA LEU A 68 -10.50 -13.21 -2.24
C LEU A 68 -11.71 -14.09 -2.55
N ARG A 69 -12.88 -13.74 -2.00
CA ARG A 69 -14.16 -14.42 -2.23
C ARG A 69 -15.28 -13.38 -2.23
N PHE A 70 -16.36 -13.65 -2.93
CA PHE A 70 -17.53 -12.78 -3.00
C PHE A 70 -18.79 -13.63 -3.01
N ASP A 71 -19.91 -13.04 -2.56
CA ASP A 71 -21.22 -13.66 -2.62
C ASP A 71 -21.81 -13.60 -4.03
N ASN A 72 -22.69 -14.54 -4.38
CA ASN A 72 -23.26 -14.61 -5.73
C ASN A 72 -24.36 -13.55 -5.96
N ASN A 73 -24.98 -13.05 -4.89
CA ASN A 73 -26.10 -12.12 -4.94
C ASN A 73 -25.63 -10.67 -4.72
N ILE A 74 -24.73 -10.19 -5.57
CA ILE A 74 -24.23 -8.81 -5.54
C ILE A 74 -24.70 -8.09 -6.80
N ASP A 75 -25.54 -7.08 -6.60
CA ASP A 75 -26.00 -6.17 -7.63
C ASP A 75 -25.24 -4.84 -7.60
N VAL A 76 -25.24 -4.12 -8.73
CA VAL A 76 -24.65 -2.78 -8.79
C VAL A 76 -25.39 -1.85 -7.86
N TYR A 77 -24.65 -1.02 -7.12
CA TYR A 77 -25.14 -0.08 -6.12
C TYR A 77 -25.80 -0.69 -4.88
N SER A 78 -25.76 -2.02 -4.72
CA SER A 78 -26.17 -2.66 -3.48
C SER A 78 -25.19 -2.37 -2.34
N GLU A 79 -25.72 -2.37 -1.11
CA GLU A 79 -24.89 -2.27 0.10
C GLU A 79 -24.29 -3.63 0.42
N ILE A 80 -22.98 -3.65 0.65
CA ILE A 80 -22.22 -4.87 0.91
C ILE A 80 -21.33 -4.69 2.13
N VAL A 81 -20.96 -5.82 2.75
CA VAL A 81 -20.01 -5.88 3.86
C VAL A 81 -18.69 -6.41 3.35
N LEU A 82 -17.62 -5.67 3.63
CA LEU A 82 -16.25 -6.12 3.43
C LEU A 82 -15.78 -6.83 4.70
N MET A 83 -15.31 -8.07 4.56
CA MET A 83 -14.90 -8.91 5.69
C MET A 83 -13.49 -9.47 5.50
N THR A 84 -12.79 -9.71 6.60
CA THR A 84 -11.51 -10.45 6.58
C THR A 84 -11.74 -11.94 6.42
N THR A 85 -10.67 -12.70 6.19
CA THR A 85 -10.70 -14.18 6.16
C THR A 85 -11.13 -14.79 7.50
N LYS A 86 -10.95 -14.05 8.61
CA LYS A 86 -11.36 -14.43 9.96
C LYS A 86 -12.84 -14.16 10.24
N GLY A 87 -13.51 -13.43 9.35
CA GLY A 87 -14.91 -13.04 9.54
C GLY A 87 -15.12 -11.73 10.29
N GLU A 88 -14.08 -10.92 10.48
CA GLU A 88 -14.20 -9.59 11.08
C GLU A 88 -14.79 -8.61 10.06
N ALA A 89 -15.70 -7.74 10.49
CA ALA A 89 -16.27 -6.72 9.62
C ALA A 89 -15.32 -5.52 9.47
N VAL A 90 -14.83 -5.30 8.25
CA VAL A 90 -13.88 -4.22 7.94
C VAL A 90 -14.61 -2.91 7.68
N ALA A 91 -15.53 -2.93 6.72
CA ALA A 91 -16.27 -1.75 6.29
C ALA A 91 -17.57 -2.11 5.58
N LEU A 92 -18.51 -1.17 5.59
CA LEU A 92 -19.64 -1.14 4.67
C LEU A 92 -19.24 -0.42 3.39
N ALA A 93 -19.62 -0.99 2.26
CA ALA A 93 -19.31 -0.46 0.95
C ALA A 93 -20.52 -0.55 0.02
N ILE A 94 -20.47 0.22 -1.06
CA ILE A 94 -21.45 0.19 -2.15
C ILE A 94 -20.79 -0.52 -3.34
N ALA A 95 -21.38 -1.62 -3.79
CA ALA A 95 -20.89 -2.37 -4.94
C ALA A 95 -20.96 -1.52 -6.21
N GLN A 96 -19.91 -1.56 -7.03
CA GLN A 96 -19.86 -0.92 -8.35
C GLN A 96 -19.94 -1.94 -9.49
N MET A 97 -19.85 -3.23 -9.17
CA MET A 97 -19.86 -4.35 -10.11
C MET A 97 -20.84 -5.41 -9.61
N THR A 98 -21.45 -6.14 -10.55
CA THR A 98 -22.22 -7.35 -10.23
C THR A 98 -21.30 -8.54 -9.95
N SER A 99 -21.80 -9.58 -9.30
CA SER A 99 -21.06 -10.82 -9.04
C SER A 99 -20.48 -11.46 -10.31
N THR A 100 -21.24 -11.43 -11.42
CA THR A 100 -20.79 -11.93 -12.72
C THR A 100 -19.62 -11.13 -13.29
N VAL A 101 -19.66 -9.80 -13.16
CA VAL A 101 -18.58 -8.93 -13.62
C VAL A 101 -17.34 -9.12 -12.76
N ILE A 102 -17.49 -9.21 -11.43
CA ILE A 102 -16.38 -9.48 -10.50
C ILE A 102 -15.64 -10.78 -10.87
N ALA A 103 -16.35 -11.80 -11.35
CA ALA A 103 -15.74 -13.06 -11.76
C ALA A 103 -14.93 -12.99 -13.07
N THR A 104 -15.29 -12.07 -13.97
CA THR A 104 -14.75 -12.02 -15.35
C THR A 104 -13.65 -10.98 -15.56
N VAL A 105 -13.64 -9.92 -14.75
CA VAL A 105 -12.80 -8.75 -14.99
C VAL A 105 -11.46 -8.87 -14.27
N ASP A 106 -10.36 -8.59 -14.97
CA ASP A 106 -9.01 -8.62 -14.39
C ASP A 106 -8.63 -7.35 -13.61
N HIS A 107 -9.24 -6.21 -13.95
CA HIS A 107 -8.91 -4.90 -13.39
C HIS A 107 -10.16 -4.05 -13.19
N GLY A 108 -10.29 -3.41 -12.03
CA GLY A 108 -11.37 -2.47 -11.79
C GLY A 108 -11.65 -2.24 -10.32
N ILE A 109 -12.57 -1.31 -10.06
CA ILE A 109 -13.06 -0.98 -8.72
C ILE A 109 -14.31 -1.81 -8.46
N VAL A 110 -14.25 -2.68 -7.46
CA VAL A 110 -15.35 -3.57 -7.07
C VAL A 110 -16.34 -2.84 -6.18
N ALA A 111 -15.85 -2.06 -5.22
CA ALA A 111 -16.70 -1.37 -4.27
C ALA A 111 -16.11 -0.05 -3.79
N LEU A 112 -17.00 0.90 -3.49
CA LEU A 112 -16.66 2.17 -2.86
C LEU A 112 -17.00 2.11 -1.37
N THR A 113 -16.02 2.39 -0.53
CA THR A 113 -16.18 2.39 0.92
C THR A 113 -17.17 3.47 1.35
N LYS A 114 -18.24 3.08 2.05
CA LYS A 114 -19.27 3.97 2.59
C LYS A 114 -18.98 4.32 4.05
N ARG A 115 -18.69 3.31 4.88
CA ARG A 115 -18.38 3.48 6.30
C ARG A 115 -17.35 2.45 6.75
N VAL A 116 -16.23 2.91 7.28
CA VAL A 116 -15.23 2.06 7.92
C VAL A 116 -15.68 1.71 9.34
N ILE A 117 -15.53 0.44 9.72
CA ILE A 117 -15.87 -0.06 11.06
C ILE A 117 -14.60 -0.41 11.82
N MET A 118 -13.67 -1.12 11.17
CA MET A 118 -12.44 -1.59 11.78
C MET A 118 -11.46 -0.45 12.04
N ASP A 119 -10.75 -0.53 13.17
CA ASP A 119 -9.73 0.44 13.53
C ASP A 119 -8.53 0.40 12.59
N ARG A 120 -7.91 1.57 12.40
CA ARG A 120 -6.70 1.71 11.59
C ARG A 120 -5.55 0.96 12.24
N ASP A 121 -4.68 0.39 11.40
CA ASP A 121 -3.47 -0.33 11.83
C ASP A 121 -3.72 -1.60 12.67
N THR A 122 -4.95 -2.12 12.68
CA THR A 122 -5.25 -3.49 13.15
C THR A 122 -4.51 -4.55 12.32
N TYR A 123 -4.29 -4.26 11.03
CA TYR A 123 -3.51 -5.07 10.11
C TYR A 123 -2.30 -4.29 9.61
N ASP A 124 -1.17 -4.98 9.42
CA ASP A 124 0.06 -4.36 8.94
C ASP A 124 -0.13 -3.69 7.56
N VAL A 125 0.40 -2.48 7.42
CA VAL A 125 0.51 -1.82 6.12
C VAL A 125 1.45 -2.62 5.22
N LYS A 126 1.01 -3.01 4.02
CA LYS A 126 1.86 -3.71 3.03
C LYS A 126 2.53 -2.77 2.03
N TRP A 127 2.29 -1.45 2.09
CA TRP A 127 3.02 -0.49 1.25
C TRP A 127 4.50 -0.39 1.67
N GLY A 128 5.42 -0.24 0.72
CA GLY A 128 6.85 -0.12 1.02
C GLY A 128 7.55 -1.43 1.43
N PHE A 129 6.99 -2.59 1.07
CA PHE A 129 7.61 -3.93 1.19
C PHE A 129 8.19 -4.47 -0.12
N GLY A 130 8.29 -3.66 -1.19
CA GLY A 130 8.92 -4.09 -2.43
C GLY A 130 10.43 -4.37 -2.24
N ASN A 131 11.00 -5.28 -3.04
CA ASN A 131 12.41 -5.70 -2.97
C ASN A 131 13.37 -4.52 -2.83
N ARG A 132 13.17 -3.47 -3.66
CA ARG A 132 13.96 -2.24 -3.61
C ARG A 132 13.78 -1.42 -2.34
N SER A 133 12.55 -1.36 -1.79
CA SER A 133 12.29 -0.62 -0.54
C SER A 133 12.93 -1.33 0.66
N MET A 134 12.88 -2.67 0.69
CA MET A 134 13.56 -3.47 1.69
C MET A 134 15.08 -3.33 1.60
N GLU A 135 15.64 -3.41 0.39
CA GLU A 135 17.07 -3.20 0.15
C GLU A 135 17.50 -1.77 0.56
N LYS A 136 16.71 -0.74 0.23
CA LYS A 136 16.94 0.63 0.69
C LYS A 136 17.04 0.69 2.21
N LYS A 137 16.05 0.13 2.92
CA LYS A 137 16.02 0.11 4.39
C LYS A 137 17.22 -0.66 4.97
N LYS A 138 17.60 -1.78 4.35
CA LYS A 138 18.78 -2.58 4.74
C LYS A 138 20.07 -1.78 4.57
N LEU A 139 20.22 -1.05 3.47
CA LEU A 139 21.41 -0.25 3.21
C LEU A 139 21.48 1.01 4.10
N ILE A 140 20.34 1.60 4.45
CA ILE A 140 20.27 2.68 5.46
C ILE A 140 20.70 2.14 6.83
N LEU A 141 20.21 0.97 7.23
CA LEU A 141 20.60 0.31 8.49
C LEU A 141 22.10 -0.04 8.50
N ALA A 142 22.64 -0.49 7.37
CA ALA A 142 24.06 -0.75 7.19
C ALA A 142 24.94 0.53 7.13
N GLY A 143 24.33 1.73 7.15
CA GLY A 143 25.05 3.01 7.06
C GLY A 143 25.69 3.28 5.69
N LEU A 144 25.35 2.47 4.67
CA LEU A 144 25.82 2.64 3.29
C LEU A 144 25.04 3.75 2.57
N LEU A 145 23.84 4.08 3.05
CA LEU A 145 23.02 5.21 2.62
C LEU A 145 22.75 6.19 3.78
N ASP A 146 22.44 7.44 3.42
CA ASP A 146 22.02 8.48 4.36
C ASP A 146 20.68 8.13 5.06
N LYS A 147 20.34 8.82 6.16
CA LYS A 147 19.08 8.68 6.92
C LYS A 147 17.82 8.82 6.03
N TYR A 148 17.90 9.63 4.98
CA TYR A 148 16.82 9.83 4.01
C TYR A 148 16.93 8.92 2.77
N GLY A 149 17.97 8.09 2.72
CA GLY A 149 18.26 7.16 1.66
C GLY A 149 18.69 7.81 0.35
N LYS A 150 19.49 8.87 0.44
CA LYS A 150 20.24 9.44 -0.68
C LYS A 150 21.60 8.72 -0.82
N PRO A 151 22.15 8.60 -2.04
CA PRO A 151 23.46 8.01 -2.23
C PRO A 151 24.58 8.84 -1.57
N ASN A 152 25.57 8.15 -1.03
CA ASN A 152 26.81 8.70 -0.47
C ASN A 152 28.00 7.94 -1.07
N GLU A 153 29.23 8.36 -0.79
CA GLU A 153 30.47 7.74 -1.30
C GLU A 153 30.59 6.24 -1.01
N LYS A 154 29.95 5.78 0.07
CA LYS A 154 29.93 4.36 0.50
C LYS A 154 28.84 3.52 -0.17
N THR A 155 28.06 4.10 -1.08
CA THR A 155 26.99 3.34 -1.74
C THR A 155 27.54 2.34 -2.75
N PRO A 156 27.04 1.09 -2.73
CA PRO A 156 27.48 0.11 -3.72
C PRO A 156 26.96 0.50 -5.11
N ILE A 157 27.81 0.28 -6.11
CA ILE A 157 27.52 0.58 -7.51
C ILE A 157 26.25 -0.17 -7.99
N SER A 158 25.93 -1.32 -7.40
CA SER A 158 24.69 -2.06 -7.65
C SER A 158 23.42 -1.27 -7.30
N TRP A 159 23.43 -0.46 -6.25
CA TRP A 159 22.29 0.38 -5.86
C TRP A 159 22.04 1.53 -6.85
N ILE A 160 23.13 2.06 -7.43
CA ILE A 160 23.10 3.15 -8.43
C ILE A 160 22.70 2.59 -9.81
N LYS A 161 23.24 1.43 -10.19
CA LYS A 161 23.00 0.77 -11.49
C LYS A 161 21.68 0.02 -11.57
N SER A 162 21.08 -0.39 -10.45
CA SER A 162 19.76 -1.03 -10.47
C SER A 162 18.73 -0.02 -10.97
N GLU A 163 18.44 -0.08 -12.27
CA GLU A 163 17.37 0.64 -12.92
C GLU A 163 16.04 0.38 -12.19
N GLY A 164 15.16 1.37 -12.19
CA GLY A 164 13.99 1.40 -11.30
C GLY A 164 13.87 2.73 -10.57
N TYR A 165 14.51 3.76 -11.11
CA TYR A 165 13.81 5.02 -11.23
C TYR A 165 12.55 4.73 -12.05
N ALA A 166 11.35 4.79 -11.46
CA ALA A 166 10.15 5.01 -12.28
C ALA A 166 10.47 6.26 -13.11
N PRO A 167 10.36 6.23 -14.45
CA PRO A 167 10.78 7.35 -15.28
C PRO A 167 10.15 8.62 -14.71
N LYS A 168 10.97 9.67 -14.52
CA LYS A 168 10.45 11.02 -14.28
C LYS A 168 9.46 11.25 -15.42
N ILE A 169 8.17 11.37 -15.09
CA ILE A 169 7.11 11.64 -16.07
C ILE A 169 7.35 13.02 -16.75
N VAL A 170 8.34 13.79 -16.30
CA VAL A 170 8.71 15.10 -16.81
C VAL A 170 10.24 15.16 -17.09
N GLY A 171 10.60 15.41 -18.36
CA GLY A 171 11.92 15.62 -19.06
C GLY A 171 13.25 15.61 -18.29
N ASN A 172 14.42 15.28 -18.88
CA ASN A 172 14.88 15.29 -20.26
C ASN A 172 15.77 14.07 -20.57
N THR A 173 15.82 13.68 -21.84
CA THR A 173 16.66 12.63 -22.42
C THR A 173 18.15 12.95 -22.32
N THR A 174 18.89 12.14 -21.57
CA THR A 174 20.32 11.91 -21.81
C THR A 174 20.48 10.43 -22.07
N SER A 175 20.57 10.09 -23.36
CA SER A 175 20.92 8.77 -23.85
C SER A 175 22.38 8.48 -23.50
N TYR A 176 22.60 7.61 -22.52
CA TYR A 176 23.92 7.02 -22.29
C TYR A 176 24.11 5.86 -23.26
N VAL A 177 25.12 5.97 -24.11
CA VAL A 177 25.54 4.93 -25.06
C VAL A 177 26.14 3.77 -24.26
N LEU A 178 25.61 2.56 -24.48
CA LEU A 178 26.19 1.31 -24.00
C LEU A 178 27.33 0.92 -24.96
N THR A 179 28.58 1.00 -24.51
CA THR A 179 29.66 0.23 -25.14
C THR A 179 29.78 -1.09 -24.41
N THR A 180 29.31 -2.16 -25.04
CA THR A 180 29.80 -3.51 -24.76
C THR A 180 31.27 -3.55 -25.13
N ASP A 181 32.10 -4.21 -24.31
CA ASP A 181 33.05 -5.24 -24.76
C ASP A 181 33.95 -5.67 -23.60
N ASP A 182 33.76 -6.91 -23.18
CA ASP A 182 34.78 -7.70 -22.49
C ASP A 182 35.80 -8.16 -23.54
N ASN A 183 37.09 -7.88 -23.34
CA ASN A 183 38.11 -8.86 -22.95
C ASN A 183 39.54 -8.48 -23.41
N SER A 184 40.47 -8.79 -22.52
CA SER A 184 41.92 -8.60 -22.54
C SER A 184 42.71 -9.11 -23.78
N LYS A 185 43.66 -8.31 -24.31
CA LYS A 185 45.12 -8.56 -24.44
C LYS A 185 45.83 -7.71 -25.52
N ASN A 186 47.07 -7.30 -25.18
CA ASN A 186 48.23 -6.85 -25.99
C ASN A 186 48.21 -5.42 -26.57
N LEU A 187 49.07 -4.52 -26.07
CA LEU A 187 50.50 -4.27 -26.36
C LEU A 187 50.76 -3.61 -27.74
N GLU A 188 51.07 -2.30 -27.66
CA GLU A 188 51.88 -1.43 -28.52
C GLU A 188 51.70 -1.45 -30.05
N SER A 189 51.31 -0.28 -30.62
CA SER A 189 52.18 0.52 -31.51
C SER A 189 51.44 1.71 -32.17
N ASN A 190 51.93 2.92 -31.90
CA ASN A 190 52.24 4.03 -32.82
C ASN A 190 51.23 4.62 -33.84
N MET A 191 51.01 5.94 -33.63
CA MET A 191 51.22 7.09 -34.54
C MET A 191 50.23 7.46 -35.67
N ASP A 192 50.00 8.79 -35.68
CA ASP A 192 49.61 9.72 -36.75
C ASP A 192 48.21 9.56 -37.36
N GLY A 193 47.38 10.58 -37.57
CA GLY A 193 47.38 12.06 -37.63
C GLY A 193 46.02 12.39 -38.30
N ASP A 194 45.48 13.58 -38.50
CA ASP A 194 45.82 14.96 -38.26
C ASP A 194 44.54 15.78 -38.64
N ASN A 195 44.46 17.03 -38.17
CA ASN A 195 43.72 18.19 -38.70
C ASN A 195 42.24 18.51 -38.32
N ASN A 196 42.16 19.47 -37.37
CA ASN A 196 41.70 20.86 -37.50
C ASN A 196 40.26 21.19 -37.95
N ASN A 197 39.53 21.90 -37.08
CA ASN A 197 39.24 23.33 -37.31
C ASN A 197 38.79 24.08 -36.03
N SER A 198 39.07 25.37 -36.03
CA SER A 198 39.20 26.32 -34.94
C SER A 198 37.99 27.25 -34.74
N GLU A 199 38.05 28.01 -33.64
CA GLU A 199 37.47 29.36 -33.37
C GLU A 199 36.22 29.49 -32.48
N ASN A 200 36.53 29.83 -31.20
CA ASN A 200 36.25 31.07 -30.46
C ASN A 200 34.85 31.48 -29.93
N ASP A 201 34.96 32.00 -28.69
CA ASP A 201 34.26 33.08 -27.99
C ASP A 201 32.96 32.85 -27.17
N ASP A 202 33.17 32.88 -25.85
CA ASP A 202 32.61 33.81 -24.86
C ASP A 202 31.10 34.10 -24.84
N SER A 203 30.46 33.78 -23.70
CA SER A 203 30.04 34.81 -22.72
C SER A 203 29.18 34.25 -21.57
N GLU A 204 29.62 34.55 -20.35
CA GLU A 204 28.88 34.45 -19.10
C GLU A 204 27.72 35.47 -19.05
N VAL A 205 26.53 35.06 -18.54
CA VAL A 205 25.58 36.03 -17.96
C VAL A 205 24.99 35.52 -16.64
N VAL A 206 25.44 36.20 -15.59
CA VAL A 206 24.95 36.21 -14.20
C VAL A 206 23.54 36.81 -14.10
N LYS A 207 22.63 36.19 -13.33
CA LYS A 207 21.46 36.90 -12.76
C LYS A 207 21.47 36.84 -11.24
N LYS A 208 21.80 37.99 -10.65
CA LYS A 208 21.86 38.30 -9.21
C LYS A 208 20.48 38.66 -8.67
N LYS A 209 20.21 38.20 -7.45
CA LYS A 209 19.11 38.59 -6.55
C LYS A 209 18.98 40.11 -6.40
N ARG A 210 17.76 40.61 -6.24
CA ARG A 210 17.46 41.84 -5.48
C ARG A 210 16.25 41.64 -4.58
N LYS A 211 16.41 42.11 -3.35
CA LYS A 211 15.48 42.14 -2.22
C LYS A 211 15.38 43.61 -1.80
N VAL A 212 14.25 43.98 -1.19
CA VAL A 212 14.00 45.21 -0.38
C VAL A 212 13.62 46.47 -1.18
N ASN A 213 12.34 46.85 -1.14
CA ASN A 213 11.81 47.88 -0.23
C ASN A 213 10.36 47.53 0.12
#